data_AF-A0A369VPR6-F1
#
_entry.id   AF-A0A369VPR6-F1
#
_cell.length_a   1.000
_cell.length_b   1.000
_cell.length_c   1.000
_cell.angle_alpha   90.00
_cell.angle_beta   90.00
_cell.angle_gamma   90.00
#
_symmetry.space_group_name_H-M   'P 1'
#
loop_
_entity.id
_entity.type
_entity.pdbx_description
1 polymer ?
#
loop_
_entity_poly.entity_id
_entity_poly.type
_entity_poly.pdbx_seq_one_letter_code
_entity_poly.pdbx_strand_id
1 'polypeptide(L)' 'MRYCRDKQINKLVADLVREGWQFSRGKHGKLRAPSGSGFVTVPSTPSDHRTIQNLCRDIRRQVSTPSQR' A
#
# COMPACT_ATOMS: atom_id res chain seq x y z
N MET A 1 -5.57 -3.33 -14.44
CA MET A 1 -4.45 -3.97 -13.73
C MET A 1 -4.97 -4.63 -12.46
N ARG A 2 -4.55 -5.88 -12.17
CA ARG A 2 -4.92 -6.58 -10.93
C ARG A 2 -3.70 -6.73 -10.02
N TYR A 3 -3.66 -5.89 -8.99
CA TYR A 3 -2.57 -5.79 -8.02
C TYR A 3 -2.69 -6.86 -6.93
N CYS A 4 -3.92 -7.14 -6.49
CA CYS A 4 -4.24 -8.15 -5.47
C CYS A 4 -5.46 -8.99 -5.87
N ARG A 5 -5.61 -10.18 -5.27
CA ARG A 5 -6.82 -11.00 -5.47
C ARG A 5 -8.05 -10.35 -4.84
N ASP A 6 -7.86 -9.68 -3.72
CA ASP A 6 -8.88 -8.96 -2.98
C ASP A 6 -9.28 -7.66 -3.67
N LYS A 7 -10.59 -7.45 -3.86
CA LYS A 7 -11.13 -6.29 -4.58
C LYS A 7 -10.90 -4.98 -3.83
N GLN A 8 -10.97 -4.99 -2.49
CA GLN A 8 -10.78 -3.79 -1.69
C GLN A 8 -9.32 -3.36 -1.70
N ILE A 9 -8.38 -4.29 -1.51
CA ILE A 9 -6.95 -3.98 -1.63
C ILE A 9 -6.62 -3.51 -3.05
N ASN A 10 -7.16 -4.16 -4.07
CA ASN A 10 -6.90 -3.76 -5.45
C ASN A 10 -7.36 -2.32 -5.72
N LYS A 11 -8.54 -1.93 -5.21
CA LYS A 11 -9.03 -0.55 -5.32
C LYS A 11 -8.13 0.42 -4.56
N LEU A 12 -7.79 0.10 -3.31
CA LEU A 12 -6.90 0.92 -2.48
C LEU A 12 -5.53 1.16 -3.16
N VAL A 13 -4.90 0.11 -3.68
CA VAL A 13 -3.63 0.25 -4.42
C VAL A 13 -3.82 1.12 -5.66
N ALA A 14 -4.92 0.96 -6.40
CA ALA A 14 -5.18 1.79 -7.58
C ALA A 14 -5.36 3.27 -7.22
N ASP A 15 -6.09 3.58 -6.15
CA ASP A 15 -6.29 4.95 -5.68
C ASP A 15 -4.95 5.58 -5.24
N LEU A 16 -4.13 4.85 -4.47
CA LEU A 16 -2.80 5.32 -4.06
C LEU A 16 -1.87 5.56 -5.25
N VAL A 17 -1.86 4.67 -6.24
CA VAL A 17 -1.05 4.86 -7.44
C VAL A 17 -1.48 6.11 -8.20
N ARG A 18 -2.79 6.44 -8.22
CA ARG A 18 -3.29 7.71 -8.79
C ARG A 18 -2.84 8.92 -7.98
N GLU A 19 -2.68 8.80 -6.67
CA GLU A 19 -2.13 9.83 -5.79
C GLU A 19 -0.60 9.99 -5.93
N GLY A 20 0.06 9.18 -6.77
CA GLY A 20 1.50 9.25 -7.04
C GLY A 20 2.33 8.17 -6.34
N TRP A 21 1.69 7.23 -5.65
CA TRP A 21 2.41 6.11 -5.04
C TRP A 21 2.96 5.15 -6.10
N GLN A 22 4.14 4.59 -5.83
CA GLN A 22 4.73 3.60 -6.72
C GLN A 22 4.45 2.19 -6.21
N PHE A 23 3.70 1.42 -7.00
CA PHE A 23 3.51 -0.01 -6.76
C PHE A 23 4.61 -0.83 -7.43
N SER A 24 5.30 -1.67 -6.66
CA SER A 24 6.29 -2.63 -7.13
C SER A 24 5.81 -4.06 -6.85
N ARG A 25 5.87 -4.92 -7.88
CA ARG A 25 5.42 -6.31 -7.79
C ARG A 25 6.60 -7.24 -7.57
N GLY A 26 6.68 -7.86 -6.39
CA GLY A 26 7.61 -8.96 -6.07
C GLY A 26 6.87 -10.18 -5.51
N LYS A 27 7.51 -10.92 -4.59
CA LYS A 27 6.87 -12.02 -3.83
C LYS A 27 5.67 -11.53 -3.00
N HIS A 28 5.76 -10.30 -2.53
CA HIS A 28 4.66 -9.49 -2.02
C HIS A 28 4.61 -8.19 -2.82
N GLY A 29 3.42 -7.59 -2.95
CA GLY A 29 3.32 -6.24 -3.50
C GLY A 29 3.97 -5.25 -2.55
N LYS A 30 4.62 -4.21 -3.04
CA LYS A 30 5.17 -3.12 -2.22
C LYS A 30 4.65 -1.80 -2.76
N LEU A 31 4.18 -0.92 -1.88
CA LEU A 31 3.74 0.43 -2.19
C LEU A 31 4.74 1.41 -1.59
N ARG A 32 5.45 2.15 -2.43
CA ARG A 32 6.34 3.23 -2.00
C ARG A 32 5.60 4.55 -1.99
N ALA A 33 5.77 5.30 -0.92
CA ALA A 33 5.23 6.64 -0.81
C ALA A 33 5.91 7.58 -1.82
N PRO A 34 5.17 8.50 -2.47
CA PRO A 34 5.75 9.48 -3.40
C PRO A 34 6.77 10.40 -2.74
N SER A 35 6.63 10.64 -1.43
CA SER A 35 7.52 11.46 -0.61
C SER A 35 8.88 10.81 -0.33
N GLY A 36 9.13 9.57 -0.76
CA GLY A 36 10.39 8.85 -0.50
C GLY A 36 10.56 8.35 0.94
N SER A 37 9.59 8.61 1.82
CA SER A 37 9.67 8.38 3.27
C SER A 37 9.42 6.94 3.72
N GLY A 38 9.08 6.01 2.82
CA GLY A 38 8.98 4.59 3.16
C GLY A 38 8.24 3.72 2.15
N PHE A 39 8.04 2.46 2.52
CA PHE A 39 7.26 1.50 1.75
C PHE A 39 6.34 0.66 2.64
N VAL A 40 5.19 0.32 2.10
CA VAL A 40 4.19 -0.54 2.73
C VAL A 40 4.15 -1.87 1.97
N THR A 41 4.11 -2.99 2.69
CA THR A 41 4.03 -4.31 2.05
C THR A 41 2.57 -4.74 1.91
N VAL A 42 2.16 -5.03 0.68
CA VAL A 42 0.84 -5.54 0.29
C VAL A 42 0.92 -7.07 0.18
N PRO A 43 0.27 -7.81 1.09
CA PRO A 43 0.21 -9.27 0.98
C PRO A 43 -0.64 -9.67 -0.23
N SER A 44 -0.21 -10.71 -0.94
CA SER A 44 -0.89 -11.23 -2.14
C SER A 44 -2.17 -12.01 -1.83
N THR A 45 -2.27 -12.54 -0.61
CA THR A 45 -3.43 -13.29 -0.09
C THR A 45 -3.75 -12.76 1.31
N PRO A 46 -4.57 -11.71 1.44
CA PRO A 46 -5.14 -11.37 2.72
C PRO A 46 -6.17 -12.46 3.07
N SER A 47 -5.88 -13.32 4.04
CA SER A 47 -6.89 -14.24 4.58
C SER A 47 -7.81 -13.55 5.60
N ASP A 48 -7.49 -12.32 6.00
CA ASP A 48 -8.13 -11.63 7.12
C ASP A 48 -8.57 -10.20 6.77
N HIS A 49 -9.78 -9.82 7.19
CA HIS A 49 -10.32 -8.46 7.00
C HIS A 49 -9.46 -7.40 7.72
N ARG A 50 -8.75 -7.82 8.77
CA ARG A 50 -7.80 -6.96 9.50
C ARG A 50 -6.58 -6.57 8.66
N THR A 51 -6.25 -7.32 7.61
CA THR A 51 -5.13 -7.00 6.73
C THR A 51 -5.31 -5.65 6.04
N ILE A 52 -6.54 -5.35 5.58
CA ILE A 52 -6.87 -4.05 4.97
C ILE A 52 -6.76 -2.93 6.00
N GLN A 53 -7.26 -3.14 7.21
CA GLN A 53 -7.19 -2.14 8.29
C GLN A 53 -5.73 -1.84 8.69
N ASN A 54 -4.90 -2.87 8.81
CA ASN A 54 -3.47 -2.72 9.08
C ASN A 54 -2.76 -2.00 7.93
N LEU A 55 -3.10 -2.32 6.68
CA LEU A 55 -2.55 -1.66 5.50
C LEU A 55 -2.90 -0.17 5.47
N CYS A 56 -4.18 0.19 5.66
CA CYS A 56 -4.60 1.59 5.76
C CYS A 56 -3.92 2.33 6.91
N ARG A 57 -3.74 1.69 8.07
CA ARG A 57 -3.02 2.28 9.20
C ARG A 57 -1.56 2.57 8.83
N ASP A 58 -0.90 1.64 8.16
CA ASP A 58 0.50 1.79 7.75
C ASP A 58 0.66 2.91 6.72
N ILE A 59 -0.20 2.95 5.70
CA ILE A 59 -0.26 4.04 4.71
C ILE A 59 -0.47 5.38 5.42
N ARG A 60 -1.42 5.47 6.34
CA ARG A 60 -1.68 6.71 7.08
C ARG A 60 -0.47 7.17 7.88
N ARG A 61 0.28 6.24 8.49
CA ARG A 61 1.55 6.57 9.16
C ARG A 61 2.58 7.12 8.18
N GLN A 62 2.69 6.55 6.99
CA GLN A 62 3.62 7.03 5.95
C GLN A 62 3.24 8.43 5.44
N VAL A 63 1.94 8.76 5.36
CA VAL A 63 1.46 10.11 4.96
C VAL A 63 1.61 11.13 6.09
N SER A 64 1.30 10.74 7.34
CA SER A 64 1.30 11.64 8.49
C SER A 64 2.68 11.85 9.12
N THR A 65 3.68 11.05 8.75
CA THR A 65 5.05 11.26 9.18
C THR A 65 5.82 11.96 8.05
N PRO A 66 5.92 13.30 8.04
CA PRO A 66 6.95 13.98 7.27
C PRO A 66 8.29 13.72 7.97
N SER A 67 8.80 12.49 7.86
CA SER A 67 10.07 12.14 8.49
C SER A 67 11.18 12.62 7.58
N GLN A 68 11.74 13.75 7.99
CA GLN A 68 12.99 14.31 7.51
C GLN A 68 14.07 13.25 7.34
N ARG A 69 14.76 13.32 6.21
CA ARG A 69 16.22 13.38 6.11
C ARG A 69 16.62 13.80 4.71
#